data_AF-A0A962ISY8-F1
#
_entry.id   AF-A0A962ISY8-F1
#
_cell.length_a   1.000
_cell.length_b   1.000
_cell.length_c   1.000
_cell.angle_alpha   90.00
_cell.angle_beta   90.00
_cell.angle_gamma   90.00
#
_symmetry.space_group_name_H-M   'P 1'
#
loop_
_entity.id
_entity.type
_entity.pdbx_description
1 polymer ?
#
loop_
_entity_poly.entity_id
_entity_poly.type
_entity_poly.pdbx_seq_one_letter_code
_entity_poly.pdbx_strand_id
1 'polypeptide(L)'
;MFEQNTLKGAYFAVAAYGFWGIAPIYFKLLTRVNPLEILSHRVVWSVILLYGLLGLTGQFSTLKIGGRKLLILAGTALLLSTNWLIFIYAVVNDNIVEASLGYFINPLFSVFLGMVFLKESLRPLQWLAILIAGAGILLQLILFGEFPLLAIGLALTFGLYGLLRKNLSLPSAAGLALETTMVLPLALGFLAVQYHSDALSFGPADVSTSV
;
A
#
# COMPACT_ATOMS: atom_id res chain seq x y z
N MET A 1 -5.49 -35.01 -4.43
CA MET A 1 -4.47 -34.48 -5.35
C MET A 1 -4.66 -32.97 -5.39
N PHE A 2 -3.99 -32.22 -4.52
CA PHE A 2 -4.03 -30.75 -4.61
C PHE A 2 -3.45 -30.38 -5.97
N GLU A 3 -4.23 -29.71 -6.82
CA GLU A 3 -3.78 -29.32 -8.16
C GLU A 3 -2.44 -28.61 -8.06
N GLN A 4 -1.50 -28.94 -8.94
CA GLN A 4 -0.13 -28.39 -8.96
C GLN A 4 -0.09 -26.85 -8.93
N ASN A 5 -1.17 -26.20 -9.35
CA ASN A 5 -1.39 -24.75 -9.29
C ASN A 5 -1.66 -24.23 -7.87
N THR A 6 -2.30 -25.02 -7.01
CA THR A 6 -2.59 -24.66 -5.61
C THR A 6 -1.29 -24.60 -4.79
N LEU A 7 -0.39 -25.58 -4.97
CA LEU A 7 0.91 -25.59 -4.29
C LEU A 7 1.80 -24.43 -4.74
N LYS A 8 1.86 -24.14 -6.05
CA LYS A 8 2.57 -22.97 -6.58
C LYS A 8 2.02 -21.67 -6.00
N GLY A 9 0.69 -21.53 -5.93
CA GLY A 9 0.03 -20.38 -5.32
C GLY A 9 0.38 -20.21 -3.84
N ALA A 10 0.43 -21.31 -3.08
CA ALA A 10 0.85 -21.28 -1.67
C ALA A 10 2.31 -20.79 -1.51
N TYR A 11 3.24 -21.30 -2.33
CA TYR A 11 4.63 -20.83 -2.30
C TYR A 11 4.75 -19.33 -2.63
N PHE A 12 4.01 -18.85 -3.64
CA PHE A 12 4.00 -17.42 -3.96
C PHE A 12 3.41 -16.57 -2.83
N ALA A 13 2.36 -17.04 -2.15
CA ALA A 13 1.79 -16.34 -1.01
C ALA A 13 2.80 -16.25 0.15
N VAL A 14 3.46 -17.36 0.50
CA VAL A 14 4.49 -17.39 1.56
C VAL A 14 5.65 -16.46 1.22
N ALA A 15 6.15 -16.48 -0.02
CA ALA A 15 7.22 -15.58 -0.46
C ALA A 15 6.78 -14.11 -0.39
N ALA A 16 5.56 -13.80 -0.85
CA ALA A 16 5.05 -12.43 -0.84
C ALA A 16 4.83 -11.90 0.58
N TYR A 17 4.19 -12.66 1.47
CA TYR A 17 4.00 -12.27 2.86
C TYR A 17 5.30 -12.25 3.65
N GLY A 18 6.24 -13.15 3.36
CA GLY A 18 7.59 -13.14 3.93
C GLY A 18 8.35 -11.88 3.54
N PHE A 19 8.34 -11.52 2.26
CA PHE A 19 8.93 -10.27 1.78
C PHE A 19 8.27 -9.04 2.41
N TRP A 20 6.93 -9.06 2.52
CA TRP A 20 6.19 -7.99 3.16
C TRP A 20 6.55 -7.82 4.65
N GLY A 21 6.75 -8.92 5.37
CA GLY A 21 7.16 -8.90 6.78
C GLY A 21 8.54 -8.26 7.03
N ILE A 22 9.40 -8.20 6.01
CA ILE A 22 10.71 -7.54 6.08
C ILE A 22 10.58 -6.01 5.88
N ALA A 23 9.51 -5.53 5.23
CA ALA A 23 9.36 -4.12 4.87
C ALA A 23 9.44 -3.15 6.07
N PRO A 24 8.79 -3.41 7.23
CA PRO A 24 8.94 -2.54 8.40
C PRO A 24 10.39 -2.45 8.91
N ILE A 25 11.15 -3.55 8.86
CA ILE A 25 12.56 -3.58 9.27
C ILE A 25 13.36 -2.65 8.37
N TYR A 26 13.16 -2.73 7.05
CA TYR A 26 13.81 -1.84 6.09
C TYR A 26 13.50 -0.36 6.36
N PHE A 27 12.23 0.01 6.54
CA PHE A 27 11.87 1.41 6.81
C PHE A 27 12.37 1.89 8.18
N LYS A 28 12.51 0.99 9.16
CA LYS A 28 13.09 1.34 10.46
C LYS A 28 14.57 1.71 10.37
N LEU A 29 15.30 1.15 9.41
CA LEU A 29 16.68 1.55 9.12
C LEU A 29 16.77 2.93 8.46
N LEU A 30 15.66 3.44 7.92
CA LEU A 30 15.57 4.74 7.24
C LEU A 30 14.93 5.84 8.11
N THR A 31 14.93 5.70 9.43
CA THR A 31 14.30 6.64 10.38
C THR A 31 14.75 8.10 10.24
N ARG A 32 15.93 8.34 9.66
CA ARG A 32 16.49 9.68 9.44
C ARG A 32 16.04 10.33 8.12
N VAL A 33 15.39 9.57 7.25
CA VAL A 33 14.96 10.04 5.93
C VAL A 33 13.51 10.48 5.97
N ASN A 34 13.20 11.59 5.30
CA ASN A 34 11.83 12.08 5.19
C ASN A 34 10.92 11.00 4.55
N PRO A 35 9.78 10.63 5.17
CA PRO A 35 8.83 9.67 4.59
C PRO A 35 8.38 9.97 3.16
N LEU A 36 8.25 11.26 2.79
CA LEU A 36 7.91 11.68 1.43
C LEU A 36 9.05 11.40 0.44
N GLU A 37 10.31 11.52 0.87
CA GLU A 37 11.47 11.19 0.05
C GLU A 37 11.53 9.68 -0.21
N ILE A 38 11.35 8.86 0.83
CA ILE A 38 11.27 7.40 0.71
C ILE A 38 10.15 6.99 -0.26
N LEU A 39 8.96 7.58 -0.10
CA LEU A 39 7.82 7.31 -0.99
C LEU A 39 8.12 7.72 -2.43
N SER A 40 8.75 8.88 -2.63
CA SER A 40 9.08 9.40 -3.97
C SER A 40 10.06 8.49 -4.71
N HIS A 41 11.14 8.07 -4.06
CA HIS A 41 12.06 7.08 -4.64
C HIS A 41 11.36 5.76 -4.93
N ARG A 42 10.49 5.30 -4.02
CA ARG A 42 9.72 4.08 -4.22
C ARG A 42 8.78 4.18 -5.44
N VAL A 43 8.15 5.32 -5.68
CA VAL A 43 7.33 5.59 -6.87
C VAL A 43 8.18 5.50 -8.13
N VAL A 44 9.33 6.19 -8.18
CA VAL A 44 10.23 6.19 -9.34
C VAL A 44 10.69 4.78 -9.70
N TRP A 45 11.21 4.02 -8.72
CA TRP A 45 11.66 2.65 -8.95
C TRP A 45 10.52 1.71 -9.30
N SER A 46 9.34 1.90 -8.71
CA SER A 46 8.16 1.09 -9.04
C SER A 46 7.72 1.28 -10.49
N VAL A 47 7.73 2.51 -11.03
CA VAL A 47 7.42 2.73 -12.46
C VAL A 47 8.41 1.98 -13.36
N ILE A 48 9.71 2.11 -13.09
CA ILE A 48 10.76 1.45 -13.88
C ILE A 48 10.54 -0.07 -13.88
N LEU A 49 10.36 -0.67 -12.70
CA LEU A 49 10.18 -2.12 -12.56
C LEU A 49 8.86 -2.61 -13.17
N LEU A 50 7.77 -1.87 -12.99
CA LEU A 50 6.45 -2.25 -13.51
C LEU A 50 6.40 -2.16 -15.04
N TYR A 51 6.96 -1.11 -15.64
CA TYR A 51 7.03 -1.01 -17.10
C TYR A 51 7.99 -2.05 -17.70
N GLY A 52 9.10 -2.35 -17.01
CA GLY A 52 9.97 -3.48 -17.36
C GLY A 52 9.21 -4.81 -17.36
N LEU A 53 8.44 -5.09 -16.30
CA LEU A 53 7.61 -6.30 -16.20
C LEU A 53 6.53 -6.36 -17.30
N LEU A 54 5.86 -5.24 -17.58
CA LEU A 54 4.86 -5.17 -18.65
C LEU A 54 5.48 -5.40 -20.04
N GLY A 55 6.72 -4.93 -20.25
CA GLY A 55 7.48 -5.21 -21.46
C GLY A 55 7.85 -6.68 -21.61
N LEU A 56 8.36 -7.30 -20.55
CA LEU A 56 8.71 -8.72 -20.54
C LEU A 56 7.48 -9.63 -20.73
N THR A 57 6.31 -9.19 -20.26
CA THR A 57 5.06 -9.95 -20.37
C THR A 57 4.22 -9.60 -21.60
N GLY A 58 4.61 -8.60 -22.39
CA GLY A 58 3.88 -8.14 -23.57
C GLY A 58 2.51 -7.51 -23.28
N GLN A 59 2.26 -7.04 -22.05
CA GLN A 59 0.94 -6.61 -21.59
C GLN A 59 0.66 -5.11 -21.77
N PHE A 60 1.45 -4.38 -22.56
CA PHE A 60 1.26 -2.93 -22.77
C PHE A 60 -0.11 -2.55 -23.32
N SER A 61 -0.78 -3.44 -24.07
CA SER A 61 -2.14 -3.21 -24.58
C SER A 61 -3.16 -2.97 -23.47
N THR A 62 -2.91 -3.51 -22.26
CA THR A 62 -3.79 -3.37 -21.09
C THR A 62 -3.76 -1.98 -20.45
N LEU A 63 -2.82 -1.12 -20.87
CA LEU A 63 -2.71 0.27 -20.42
C LEU A 63 -3.70 1.20 -21.14
N LYS A 64 -4.36 0.73 -22.21
CA LYS A 64 -5.36 1.51 -22.93
C LYS A 64 -6.64 1.57 -22.12
N ILE A 65 -6.91 2.72 -21.52
CA ILE A 65 -8.04 2.92 -20.60
C ILE A 65 -8.88 4.13 -21.01
N GLY A 66 -10.21 3.99 -20.95
CA GLY A 66 -11.14 5.08 -21.24
C GLY A 66 -11.24 6.11 -20.12
N GLY A 67 -11.67 7.34 -20.46
CA GLY A 67 -11.64 8.51 -19.58
C GLY A 67 -12.29 8.33 -18.21
N ARG A 68 -13.46 7.69 -18.10
CA ARG A 68 -14.13 7.47 -16.80
C ARG A 68 -13.30 6.60 -15.85
N LYS A 69 -12.58 5.61 -16.37
CA LYS A 69 -11.71 4.75 -15.56
C LYS A 69 -10.45 5.49 -15.10
N LEU A 70 -9.99 6.50 -15.84
CA LEU A 70 -8.86 7.36 -15.41
C LEU A 70 -9.17 8.15 -14.15
N LEU A 71 -10.40 8.66 -14.00
CA LEU A 71 -10.82 9.37 -12.78
C LEU A 71 -10.82 8.45 -11.56
N ILE A 72 -11.30 7.21 -11.71
CA ILE A 72 -11.26 6.21 -10.64
C ILE A 72 -9.81 5.86 -10.31
N LEU A 73 -8.96 5.69 -11.32
CA LEU A 73 -7.52 5.43 -11.13
C LEU A 73 -6.79 6.57 -10.43
N ALA A 74 -7.13 7.83 -10.73
CA ALA A 74 -6.56 8.96 -10.01
C ALA A 74 -6.97 8.93 -8.53
N GLY A 75 -8.23 8.61 -8.23
CA GLY A 75 -8.71 8.42 -6.86
C GLY A 75 -8.00 7.26 -6.15
N THR A 76 -7.85 6.10 -6.80
CA THR A 76 -7.15 4.95 -6.20
C THR A 76 -5.66 5.20 -6.04
N ALA A 77 -5.02 5.91 -6.97
CA ALA A 77 -3.63 6.33 -6.87
C ALA A 77 -3.41 7.22 -5.64
N LEU A 78 -4.27 8.23 -5.42
CA LEU A 78 -4.20 9.08 -4.24
C LEU A 78 -4.41 8.30 -2.93
N LEU A 79 -5.40 7.41 -2.89
CA LEU A 79 -5.66 6.57 -1.71
C LEU A 79 -4.47 5.64 -1.42
N LEU A 80 -3.90 5.01 -2.45
CA LEU A 80 -2.76 4.12 -2.32
C LEU A 80 -1.50 4.86 -1.87
N SER A 81 -1.22 6.03 -2.46
CA SER A 81 -0.09 6.88 -2.05
C SER A 81 -0.24 7.39 -0.63
N THR A 82 -1.45 7.82 -0.25
CA THR A 82 -1.74 8.27 1.13
C THR A 82 -1.58 7.12 2.11
N ASN A 83 -2.08 5.93 1.78
CA ASN A 83 -1.94 4.74 2.60
C ASN A 83 -0.46 4.39 2.85
N TRP A 84 0.34 4.40 1.77
CA TRP A 84 1.78 4.16 1.87
C TRP A 84 2.50 5.23 2.68
N LEU A 85 2.12 6.50 2.53
CA LEU A 85 2.71 7.59 3.31
C LEU A 85 2.42 7.41 4.80
N ILE A 86 1.17 7.12 5.17
CA ILE A 86 0.79 6.85 6.57
C ILE A 86 1.59 5.67 7.12
N PHE A 87 1.73 4.59 6.35
CA PHE A 87 2.48 3.42 6.78
C PHE A 87 3.98 3.71 7.00
N ILE A 88 4.63 4.36 6.03
CA ILE A 88 6.06 4.72 6.14
C ILE A 88 6.24 5.69 7.31
N TYR A 89 5.38 6.69 7.43
CA TYR A 89 5.38 7.64 8.55
C TYR A 89 5.25 6.92 9.89
N ALA A 90 4.31 5.98 10.02
CA ALA A 90 4.11 5.24 11.25
C ALA A 90 5.35 4.42 11.64
N VAL A 91 5.99 3.74 10.68
CA VAL A 91 7.19 2.93 10.96
C VAL A 91 8.40 3.80 11.30
N VAL A 92 8.59 4.90 10.57
CA VAL A 92 9.70 5.84 10.78
C VAL A 92 9.58 6.56 12.13
N ASN A 93 8.37 6.90 12.57
CA ASN A 93 8.11 7.61 13.84
C ASN A 93 7.78 6.68 15.02
N ASP A 94 8.26 5.44 15.01
CA ASP A 94 8.08 4.47 16.12
C ASP A 94 6.62 4.03 16.40
N ASN A 95 5.65 4.48 15.62
CA ASN A 95 4.22 4.10 15.73
C ASN A 95 3.89 2.79 15.01
N ILE A 96 4.79 1.81 15.06
CA ILE A 96 4.60 0.51 14.37
C ILE A 96 3.43 -0.30 14.96
N VAL A 97 3.21 -0.19 16.27
CA VAL A 97 2.07 -0.84 16.95
C VAL A 97 0.75 -0.30 16.43
N GLU A 98 0.66 1.02 16.22
CA GLU A 98 -0.51 1.67 15.65
C GLU A 98 -0.72 1.27 14.18
N ALA A 99 0.37 1.15 13.40
CA ALA A 99 0.28 0.63 12.04
C ALA A 99 -0.27 -0.81 12.00
N SER A 100 0.20 -1.69 12.89
CA SER A 100 -0.30 -3.07 13.02
C SER A 100 -1.78 -3.10 13.40
N LEU A 101 -2.21 -2.23 14.32
CA LEU A 101 -3.64 -2.05 14.64
C LEU A 101 -4.46 -1.70 13.40
N GLY A 102 -3.96 -0.80 12.55
CA GLY A 102 -4.60 -0.47 11.27
C GLY A 102 -4.82 -1.70 10.39
N TYR A 103 -3.79 -2.55 10.25
CA TYR A 103 -3.91 -3.80 9.49
C TYR A 103 -4.89 -4.81 10.10
N PHE A 104 -5.09 -4.82 11.42
CA PHE A 104 -6.14 -5.64 12.04
C PHE A 104 -7.54 -5.08 11.80
N ILE A 105 -7.69 -3.75 11.77
CA ILE A 105 -8.96 -3.08 11.46
C ILE A 105 -9.35 -3.25 9.98
N ASN A 106 -8.37 -3.30 9.07
CA ASN A 106 -8.57 -3.36 7.60
C ASN A 106 -9.60 -4.42 7.14
N PRO A 107 -9.51 -5.72 7.54
CA PRO A 107 -10.48 -6.72 7.11
C PRO A 107 -11.92 -6.40 7.53
N LEU A 108 -12.13 -5.97 8.79
CA LEU A 108 -13.46 -5.62 9.27
C LEU A 108 -14.03 -4.43 8.52
N PHE A 109 -13.21 -3.40 8.31
CA PHE A 109 -13.63 -2.21 7.59
C PHE A 109 -13.92 -2.53 6.11
N SER A 110 -13.12 -3.38 5.47
CA SER A 110 -13.37 -3.83 4.09
C SER A 110 -14.66 -4.63 3.96
N VAL A 111 -14.95 -5.50 4.93
CA VAL A 111 -16.22 -6.25 4.97
C VAL A 111 -17.40 -5.30 5.18
N PHE A 112 -17.29 -4.33 6.08
CA PHE A 112 -18.29 -3.28 6.26
C PHE A 112 -18.58 -2.53 4.96
N LEU A 113 -17.54 -2.08 4.24
CA LEU A 113 -17.72 -1.43 2.94
C LEU A 113 -18.37 -2.34 1.90
N GLY A 114 -18.00 -3.63 1.86
CA GLY A 114 -18.63 -4.62 0.99
C GLY A 114 -20.12 -4.80 1.26
N MET A 115 -20.52 -4.89 2.53
CA MET A 115 -21.94 -4.99 2.91
C MET A 115 -22.72 -3.73 2.52
N VAL A 116 -22.19 -2.54 2.80
CA VAL A 116 -22.92 -1.27 2.59
C VAL A 116 -22.99 -0.88 1.11
N PHE A 117 -21.86 -0.92 0.40
CA PHE A 117 -21.77 -0.40 -0.97
C PHE A 117 -21.99 -1.48 -2.03
N LEU A 118 -21.58 -2.72 -1.78
CA LEU A 118 -21.72 -3.82 -2.73
C LEU A 118 -22.92 -4.72 -2.42
N LYS A 119 -23.64 -4.45 -1.30
CA LYS A 119 -24.81 -5.21 -0.85
C LYS A 119 -24.51 -6.70 -0.67
N GLU A 120 -23.29 -7.02 -0.26
CA GLU A 120 -22.87 -8.40 -0.03
C GLU A 120 -23.52 -8.93 1.25
N SER A 121 -24.22 -10.06 1.15
CA SER A 121 -24.81 -10.75 2.29
C SER A 121 -23.83 -11.72 2.92
N LEU A 122 -23.64 -11.62 4.24
CA LEU A 122 -22.78 -12.53 4.98
C LEU A 122 -23.52 -13.76 5.47
N ARG A 123 -22.81 -14.89 5.48
CA ARG A 123 -23.29 -16.14 6.09
C ARG A 123 -23.28 -16.02 7.62
N PRO A 124 -24.15 -16.73 8.36
CA PRO A 124 -24.18 -16.67 9.83
C PRO A 124 -22.82 -16.94 10.50
N LEU A 125 -22.01 -17.86 9.97
CA LEU A 125 -20.67 -18.14 10.49
C LEU A 125 -19.67 -16.99 10.23
N GLN A 126 -19.85 -16.20 9.16
CA GLN A 126 -19.02 -15.02 8.90
C GLN A 126 -19.33 -13.90 9.89
N TRP A 127 -20.59 -13.77 10.32
CA TRP A 127 -20.96 -12.86 11.41
C TRP A 127 -20.25 -13.22 12.71
N LEU A 128 -20.20 -14.52 13.06
CA LEU A 128 -19.45 -14.96 14.24
C LEU A 128 -17.96 -14.63 14.12
N ALA A 129 -17.34 -14.84 12.95
CA ALA A 129 -15.94 -14.48 12.72
C ALA A 129 -15.70 -12.96 12.88
N ILE A 130 -16.61 -12.12 12.40
CA ILE A 130 -16.55 -10.66 12.56
C ILE A 130 -16.66 -10.27 14.02
N LEU A 131 -17.56 -10.89 14.79
CA LEU A 131 -17.71 -10.60 16.20
C LEU A 131 -16.45 -10.98 16.99
N ILE A 132 -15.86 -12.13 16.71
CA ILE A 132 -14.61 -12.58 17.35
C ILE A 132 -13.45 -11.64 17.00
N ALA A 133 -13.29 -11.32 15.71
CA ALA A 133 -12.25 -10.39 15.26
C ALA A 133 -12.45 -8.99 15.85
N GLY A 134 -13.69 -8.51 15.90
CA GLY A 134 -14.07 -7.24 16.50
C GLY A 134 -13.74 -7.18 17.99
N ALA A 135 -14.04 -8.24 18.74
CA ALA A 135 -13.68 -8.34 20.15
C ALA A 135 -12.16 -8.30 20.37
N GLY A 136 -11.39 -9.00 19.53
CA GLY A 136 -9.92 -8.96 19.58
C GLY A 136 -9.34 -7.58 19.30
N ILE A 137 -9.88 -6.88 18.30
CA ILE A 137 -9.47 -5.50 17.98
C ILE A 137 -9.87 -4.53 19.08
N LEU A 138 -11.08 -4.65 19.64
CA LEU A 138 -11.51 -3.83 20.78
C LEU A 138 -10.59 -4.03 21.98
N LEU A 139 -10.21 -5.26 22.30
CA LEU A 139 -9.22 -5.54 23.35
C LEU A 139 -7.89 -4.86 23.04
N GLN A 140 -7.38 -5.00 21.80
CA GLN A 140 -6.12 -4.37 21.39
C GLN A 140 -6.17 -2.84 21.47
N LEU A 141 -7.31 -2.23 21.13
CA LEU A 141 -7.55 -0.78 21.23
C LEU A 141 -7.55 -0.32 22.69
N ILE A 142 -8.18 -1.07 23.60
CA ILE A 142 -8.17 -0.78 25.03
C ILE A 142 -6.74 -0.86 25.58
N LEU A 143 -5.97 -1.87 25.17
CA LEU A 143 -4.58 -2.05 25.58
C LEU A 143 -3.65 -0.99 24.98
N PHE A 144 -3.95 -0.48 23.79
CA PHE A 144 -3.18 0.59 23.16
C PHE A 144 -3.32 1.92 23.91
N GLY A 145 -4.46 2.18 24.55
CA GLY A 145 -4.65 3.30 25.48
C GLY A 145 -4.72 4.69 24.85
N GLU A 146 -4.48 4.82 23.55
CA GLU A 146 -4.51 6.08 22.81
C GLU A 146 -5.48 6.02 21.62
N PHE A 147 -5.85 7.19 21.08
CA PHE A 147 -6.70 7.26 19.90
C PHE A 147 -5.88 6.96 18.63
N PRO A 148 -6.17 5.88 17.88
CA PRO A 148 -5.26 5.37 16.86
C PRO A 148 -5.53 6.02 15.49
N LEU A 149 -5.16 7.29 15.35
CA LEU A 149 -5.37 8.08 14.13
C LEU A 149 -4.73 7.46 12.88
N LEU A 150 -3.50 6.96 12.98
CA LEU A 150 -2.79 6.32 11.86
C LEU A 150 -3.46 4.99 11.48
N ALA A 151 -3.91 4.21 12.47
CA ALA A 151 -4.63 2.96 12.22
C ALA A 151 -5.94 3.20 11.45
N ILE A 152 -6.71 4.20 11.88
CA ILE A 152 -7.95 4.61 11.20
C ILE A 152 -7.64 5.13 9.79
N GLY A 153 -6.61 5.96 9.64
CA GLY A 153 -6.16 6.45 8.33
C GLY A 153 -5.79 5.32 7.37
N LEU A 154 -5.06 4.30 7.84
CA LEU A 154 -4.74 3.10 7.07
C LEU A 154 -6.00 2.33 6.67
N ALA A 155 -6.92 2.11 7.60
CA ALA A 155 -8.18 1.41 7.35
C ALA A 155 -9.08 2.11 6.33
N LEU A 156 -9.28 3.40 6.51
CA LEU A 156 -10.09 4.20 5.60
C LEU A 156 -9.50 4.20 4.19
N THR A 157 -8.21 4.52 4.06
CA THR A 157 -7.56 4.61 2.75
C THR A 157 -7.49 3.27 2.03
N PHE A 158 -7.12 2.19 2.73
CA PHE A 158 -7.01 0.86 2.11
C PHE A 158 -8.38 0.26 1.77
N GLY A 159 -9.38 0.42 2.65
CA GLY A 159 -10.74 -0.06 2.42
C GLY A 159 -11.40 0.63 1.22
N LEU A 160 -11.30 1.96 1.14
CA LEU A 160 -11.82 2.72 0.00
C LEU A 160 -11.06 2.40 -1.29
N TYR A 161 -9.73 2.23 -1.21
CA TYR A 161 -8.92 1.76 -2.33
C TYR A 161 -9.46 0.43 -2.84
N GLY A 162 -9.61 -0.57 -1.98
CA GLY A 162 -10.13 -1.89 -2.33
C GLY A 162 -11.53 -1.84 -2.96
N LEU A 163 -12.43 -1.01 -2.41
CA LEU A 163 -13.78 -0.82 -2.94
C LEU A 163 -13.76 -0.24 -4.36
N LEU A 164 -12.99 0.82 -4.60
CA LEU A 164 -12.87 1.43 -5.93
C LEU A 164 -12.17 0.48 -6.92
N ARG A 165 -11.11 -0.20 -6.47
CA ARG A 165 -10.32 -1.09 -7.31
C ARG A 165 -11.13 -2.32 -7.72
N LYS A 166 -11.99 -2.85 -6.86
CA LYS A 166 -12.88 -3.98 -7.18
C LYS A 166 -13.77 -3.72 -8.39
N ASN A 167 -14.12 -2.45 -8.65
CA ASN A 167 -14.92 -2.04 -9.80
C ASN A 167 -14.10 -1.84 -11.09
N LEU A 168 -12.77 -1.81 -11.00
CA LEU A 168 -11.87 -1.72 -12.15
C LEU A 168 -11.52 -3.13 -12.62
N SER A 169 -12.06 -3.59 -13.75
CA SER A 169 -11.62 -4.82 -14.43
C SER A 169 -10.29 -4.57 -15.18
N LEU A 170 -9.19 -4.51 -14.43
CA LEU A 170 -7.82 -4.37 -14.99
C LEU A 170 -6.89 -5.38 -14.33
N PRO A 171 -5.91 -5.94 -15.05
CA PRO A 171 -4.84 -6.74 -14.45
C PRO A 171 -4.13 -5.96 -13.33
N SER A 172 -3.73 -6.65 -12.26
CA SER A 172 -3.14 -6.01 -11.07
C SER A 172 -1.88 -5.20 -11.40
N ALA A 173 -0.95 -5.77 -12.19
CA ALA A 173 0.29 -5.11 -12.59
C ALA A 173 0.05 -3.85 -13.44
N ALA A 174 -0.87 -3.93 -14.42
CA ALA A 174 -1.21 -2.78 -15.27
C ALA A 174 -1.90 -1.66 -14.49
N GLY A 175 -2.82 -2.01 -13.58
CA GLY A 175 -3.47 -1.03 -12.71
C GLY A 175 -2.46 -0.31 -11.81
N LEU A 176 -1.58 -1.06 -11.15
CA LEU A 176 -0.54 -0.50 -10.29
C LEU A 176 0.44 0.37 -11.08
N ALA A 177 0.81 -0.03 -12.31
CA ALA A 177 1.68 0.76 -13.17
C ALA A 177 1.06 2.12 -13.47
N LEU A 178 -0.23 2.16 -13.82
CA LEU A 178 -0.93 3.41 -14.11
C LEU A 178 -1.09 4.30 -12.87
N GLU A 179 -1.48 3.71 -11.74
CA GLU A 179 -1.58 4.42 -10.47
C GLU A 179 -0.24 5.07 -10.09
N THR A 180 0.85 4.30 -10.20
CA THR A 180 2.20 4.79 -9.88
C THR A 180 2.66 5.86 -10.88
N THR A 181 2.37 5.69 -12.17
CA THR A 181 2.68 6.70 -13.20
C THR A 181 1.91 8.00 -12.98
N MET A 182 0.67 7.96 -12.49
CA MET A 182 -0.08 9.18 -12.15
C MET A 182 0.55 9.96 -11.01
N VAL A 183 1.20 9.27 -10.07
CA VAL A 183 1.87 9.87 -8.92
C VAL A 183 3.30 10.34 -9.27
N LEU A 184 3.90 9.77 -10.32
CA LEU A 184 5.27 10.04 -10.74
C LEU A 184 5.60 11.53 -10.91
N PRO A 185 4.78 12.39 -11.56
CA PRO A 185 5.09 13.80 -11.69
C PRO A 185 5.22 14.52 -10.34
N LEU A 186 4.38 14.16 -9.37
CA LEU A 186 4.43 14.71 -8.01
C LEU A 186 5.69 14.23 -7.28
N ALA A 187 6.04 12.95 -7.40
CA ALA A 187 7.26 12.38 -6.82
C ALA A 187 8.53 13.02 -7.40
N LEU A 188 8.60 13.18 -8.73
CA LEU A 188 9.73 13.85 -9.38
C LEU A 188 9.79 15.33 -9.03
N GLY A 189 8.66 16.03 -8.96
CA GLY A 189 8.60 17.43 -8.52
C GLY A 189 9.11 17.60 -7.10
N PHE A 190 8.69 16.73 -6.17
CA PHE A 190 9.19 16.73 -4.79
C PHE A 190 10.70 16.50 -4.73
N LEU A 191 11.22 15.47 -5.42
CA LEU A 191 12.65 15.18 -5.45
C LEU A 191 13.46 16.33 -6.07
N ALA A 192 12.93 16.97 -7.12
CA ALA A 192 13.57 18.12 -7.74
C ALA A 192 13.65 19.31 -6.77
N VAL A 193 12.58 19.63 -6.03
CA VAL A 193 12.60 20.70 -5.02
C VAL A 193 13.60 20.41 -3.91
N GLN A 194 13.61 19.17 -3.41
CA GLN A 194 14.57 18.76 -2.37
C GLN A 194 16.02 18.81 -2.87
N TYR A 195 16.27 18.44 -4.13
CA TYR A 195 17.59 18.52 -4.77
C TYR A 195 18.11 19.96 -4.79
N HIS A 196 17.27 20.93 -5.18
CA HIS A 196 17.67 22.34 -5.20
C HIS A 196 17.84 22.96 -3.81
N SER A 197 17.31 22.30 -2.77
CA SER A 197 17.37 22.77 -1.38
C SER A 197 18.47 22.08 -0.57
N ASP A 198 19.34 21.27 -1.21
CA ASP A 198 20.36 20.42 -0.57
C ASP A 198 19.82 19.57 0.60
N ALA A 199 18.53 19.21 0.51
CA ALA A 199 17.79 18.54 1.57
C ALA A 199 17.48 17.07 1.23
N LEU A 200 18.15 16.51 0.22
CA LEU A 200 18.03 15.09 -0.14
C LEU A 200 18.94 14.25 0.74
N SER A 201 18.35 13.25 1.38
CA SER A 201 19.09 12.23 2.13
C SER A 201 19.74 11.20 1.18
N PHE A 202 19.13 10.96 0.02
CA PHE A 202 19.64 10.06 -1.03
C PHE A 202 20.29 10.81 -2.22
N GLY A 203 20.87 12.00 -1.96
CA GLY A 203 21.59 12.78 -2.96
C GLY A 203 22.88 12.11 -3.46
N PRO A 204 23.56 12.70 -4.47
CA PRO A 204 24.87 12.21 -4.90
C PRO A 204 25.79 12.22 -3.68
N ALA A 205 26.12 11.01 -3.20
CA ALA A 205 27.09 10.85 -2.14
C ALA A 205 28.35 11.60 -2.56
N ASP A 206 28.90 12.42 -1.67
CA ASP A 206 30.31 12.74 -1.71
C ASP A 206 31.03 11.39 -1.76
N VAL A 207 31.55 11.04 -2.94
CA VAL A 207 32.33 9.81 -3.16
C VAL A 207 33.64 9.89 -2.37
N SER A 208 33.95 11.05 -1.79
CA SER A 208 34.95 11.21 -0.74
C SER A 208 34.42 10.71 0.60
N THR A 209 34.56 9.42 0.86
CA THR A 209 34.80 8.95 2.23
C THR A 209 36.15 9.50 2.68
N SER A 210 36.16 10.69 3.31
CA SER A 210 37.30 11.10 4.14
C SER A 210 37.24 10.29 5.43
N VAL A 211 38.03 9.22 5.48
CA VAL A 211 38.45 8.55 6.72
C VAL A 211 39.33 9.51 7.52
#